data_AF-A0A377Z824-F1
#
_entry.id   AF-A0A377Z824-F1
#
_cell.length_a   1.000
_cell.length_b   1.000
_cell.length_c   1.000
_cell.angle_alpha   90.00
_cell.angle_beta   90.00
_cell.angle_gamma   90.00
#
_symmetry.space_group_name_H-M   'P 1'
#
loop_
_entity.id
_entity.type
_entity.pdbx_description
1 polymer ?
#
loop_
_entity_poly.entity_id
_entity_poly.type
_entity_poly.pdbx_seq_one_letter_code
_entity_poly.pdbx_strand_id
1 'polypeptide(L)'
;MSPGAAWIVRRILAGEAQPVPDASLPQAVPLAWKTGTSYGYRDAWAVGLNARYLIGIWTGRPDGTPVVGQFGFASAVPLLNQVNNLLLARPAMSRGGLPSDPRPATVSQGTICWPGGQDLPAGDSNCRRRLASWLLDASQPPTLLLPGQESVRGIRFPVWRNEHGERVAADCPGARESQVEVWPLPLDPWLPASERRRARLGPASESCPPLQTQDTAPLVLSGIRDGR
;
A
#
# COMPACT_ATOMS: atom_id res chain seq x y z
N MET A 1 18.42 10.05 -1.87
CA MET A 1 17.58 8.93 -2.37
C MET A 1 18.44 8.11 -3.32
N SER A 2 18.43 6.77 -3.21
CA SER A 2 19.22 5.91 -4.09
C SER A 2 18.58 5.78 -5.49
N PRO A 3 19.34 5.42 -6.54
CA PRO A 3 18.79 5.20 -7.88
C PRO A 3 17.66 4.15 -7.91
N GLY A 4 17.82 3.04 -7.18
CA GLY A 4 16.80 2.00 -7.08
C GLY A 4 15.50 2.48 -6.43
N ALA A 5 15.61 3.24 -5.33
CA ALA A 5 14.44 3.82 -4.68
C ALA A 5 13.70 4.81 -5.62
N ALA A 6 14.45 5.67 -6.32
CA ALA A 6 13.90 6.63 -7.28
C ALA A 6 13.15 5.90 -8.42
N TRP A 7 13.75 4.83 -8.94
CA TRP A 7 13.18 4.02 -10.01
C TRP A 7 11.85 3.35 -9.59
N ILE A 8 11.81 2.72 -8.41
CA ILE A 8 10.59 2.08 -7.87
C ILE A 8 9.48 3.12 -7.68
N VAL A 9 9.79 4.25 -7.01
CA VAL A 9 8.80 5.31 -6.75
C VAL A 9 8.23 5.86 -8.05
N ARG A 10 9.08 6.08 -9.05
CA ARG A 10 8.64 6.56 -10.36
C ARG A 10 7.68 5.59 -11.04
N ARG A 11 7.98 4.29 -11.04
CA ARG A 11 7.09 3.24 -11.60
C ARG A 11 5.76 3.18 -10.85
N ILE A 12 5.76 3.30 -9.51
CA ILE A 12 4.53 3.39 -8.72
C ILE A 12 3.67 4.58 -9.16
N LEU A 13 4.27 5.77 -9.26
CA LEU A 13 3.58 6.99 -9.68
C LEU A 13 3.13 6.98 -11.15
N ALA A 14 3.70 6.09 -11.96
CA ALA A 14 3.30 5.83 -13.34
C ALA A 14 2.19 4.77 -13.48
N GLY A 15 1.73 4.16 -12.38
CA GLY A 15 0.76 3.06 -12.41
C GLY A 15 1.38 1.68 -12.71
N GLU A 16 2.71 1.57 -12.67
CA GLU A 16 3.49 0.37 -12.98
C GLU A 16 4.11 -0.25 -11.70
N ALA A 17 3.37 -0.19 -10.59
CA ALA A 17 3.86 -0.68 -9.29
C ALA A 17 4.08 -2.21 -9.27
N GLN A 18 3.36 -2.95 -10.10
CA GLN A 18 3.46 -4.41 -10.18
C GLN A 18 4.64 -4.82 -11.06
N PRO A 19 5.49 -5.76 -10.60
CA PRO A 19 6.58 -6.25 -11.41
C PRO A 19 6.14 -6.97 -12.68
N VAL A 20 6.91 -6.76 -13.75
CA VAL A 20 6.80 -7.47 -15.03
C VAL A 20 8.18 -7.93 -15.48
N PRO A 21 8.30 -9.00 -16.29
CA PRO A 21 9.59 -9.43 -16.83
C PRO A 21 10.36 -8.29 -17.49
N ASP A 22 11.69 -8.30 -17.43
CA ASP A 22 12.52 -7.20 -17.95
C ASP A 22 12.28 -6.92 -19.44
N ALA A 23 12.02 -7.96 -20.23
CA ALA A 23 11.70 -7.83 -21.65
C ALA A 23 10.37 -7.10 -21.91
N SER A 24 9.49 -7.03 -20.91
CA SER A 24 8.20 -6.35 -20.96
C SER A 24 8.23 -4.96 -20.31
N LEU A 25 9.36 -4.54 -19.71
CA LEU A 25 9.47 -3.21 -19.13
C LEU A 25 9.52 -2.14 -20.22
N PRO A 26 8.65 -1.11 -20.16
CA PRO A 26 8.75 0.03 -21.04
C PRO A 26 10.12 0.70 -20.89
N GLN A 27 10.85 0.85 -22.00
CA GLN A 27 12.17 1.50 -21.99
C GLN A 27 12.09 2.95 -21.53
N ALA A 28 11.02 3.65 -21.89
CA ALA A 28 10.68 4.96 -21.34
C ALA A 28 9.47 4.80 -20.42
N VAL A 29 9.59 5.26 -19.16
CA VAL A 29 8.45 5.31 -18.24
C VAL A 29 7.43 6.33 -18.78
N PRO A 30 6.12 6.02 -18.75
CA PRO A 30 5.09 7.01 -19.06
C PRO A 30 5.11 8.15 -18.03
N LEU A 31 4.20 9.12 -18.19
CA LEU A 31 4.09 10.23 -17.25
C LEU A 31 3.75 9.70 -15.85
N ALA A 32 4.73 9.78 -14.94
CA ALA A 32 4.54 9.51 -13.52
C ALA A 32 4.08 10.80 -12.84
N TRP A 33 3.04 10.78 -12.02
CA TRP A 33 2.54 12.01 -11.42
C TRP A 33 1.87 11.83 -10.07
N LYS A 34 1.79 12.94 -9.32
CA LYS A 34 1.06 13.02 -8.07
C LYS A 34 0.33 14.35 -7.95
N THR A 35 -0.86 14.30 -7.37
CA THR A 35 -1.66 15.47 -7.01
C THR A 35 -1.52 15.86 -5.55
N GLY A 36 -1.72 17.16 -5.29
CA GLY A 36 -1.92 17.73 -3.96
C GLY A 36 -3.07 18.74 -4.00
N THR A 37 -3.84 18.84 -2.92
CA THR A 37 -4.88 19.86 -2.74
C THR A 37 -4.77 20.40 -1.33
N SER A 38 -4.71 21.72 -1.17
CA SER A 38 -4.63 22.34 0.16
C SER A 38 -5.99 22.31 0.87
N TYR A 39 -5.95 22.43 2.20
CA TYR A 39 -7.17 22.51 2.99
C TYR A 39 -8.02 23.73 2.58
N GLY A 40 -9.31 23.52 2.39
CA GLY A 40 -10.24 24.57 1.96
C GLY A 40 -10.12 24.96 0.48
N TYR A 41 -9.57 24.09 -0.38
CA TYR A 41 -9.59 24.26 -1.85
C TYR A 41 -8.94 25.56 -2.35
N ARG A 42 -7.80 25.95 -1.76
CA ARG A 42 -7.08 27.18 -2.16
C ARG A 42 -6.06 26.92 -3.26
N ASP A 43 -5.45 25.74 -3.21
CA ASP A 43 -4.40 25.31 -4.13
C ASP A 43 -4.70 23.92 -4.67
N ALA A 44 -4.59 23.79 -5.97
CA ALA A 44 -4.58 22.51 -6.67
C ALA A 44 -3.23 22.34 -7.37
N TRP A 45 -2.50 21.31 -6.97
CA TRP A 45 -1.19 20.96 -7.51
C TRP A 45 -1.24 19.64 -8.28
N ALA A 46 -0.48 19.58 -9.36
CA ALA A 46 -0.07 18.34 -10.01
C ALA A 46 1.43 18.44 -10.36
N VAL A 47 2.22 17.48 -9.89
CA VAL A 47 3.63 17.37 -10.24
C VAL A 47 3.81 16.07 -11.01
N GLY A 48 4.35 16.17 -12.23
CA GLY A 48 4.60 15.05 -13.13
C GLY A 48 6.05 14.97 -13.57
N LEU A 49 6.50 13.76 -13.89
CA LEU A 49 7.81 13.44 -14.43
C LEU A 49 7.62 12.50 -15.62
N ASN A 50 8.00 12.96 -16.81
CA ASN A 50 8.13 12.09 -17.98
C ASN A 50 9.62 11.75 -18.21
N ALA A 51 9.94 11.04 -19.29
CA ALA A 51 11.30 10.60 -19.60
C ALA A 51 12.37 11.71 -19.59
N ARG A 52 11.99 12.99 -19.73
CA ARG A 52 12.93 14.13 -19.86
C ARG A 52 12.64 15.31 -18.95
N TYR A 53 11.38 15.54 -18.59
CA TYR A 53 10.92 16.76 -17.95
C TYR A 53 10.22 16.47 -16.62
N LEU A 54 10.57 17.28 -15.62
CA LEU A 54 9.73 17.51 -14.45
C LEU A 54 8.80 18.69 -14.75
N ILE A 55 7.51 18.51 -14.52
CA ILE A 55 6.46 19.47 -14.82
C ILE A 55 5.69 19.72 -13.51
N GLY A 56 5.68 20.95 -13.04
CA GLY A 56 4.85 21.39 -11.92
C GLY A 56 3.71 22.26 -12.42
N ILE A 57 2.48 21.89 -12.10
CA ILE A 57 1.28 22.70 -12.34
C ILE A 57 0.70 23.09 -11.00
N TRP A 58 0.50 24.39 -10.82
CA TRP A 58 -0.29 24.96 -9.76
C TRP A 58 -1.45 25.73 -10.38
N THR A 59 -2.62 25.59 -9.77
CA THR A 59 -3.78 26.41 -10.06
C THR A 59 -4.41 26.83 -8.74
N GLY A 60 -4.71 28.12 -8.62
CA GLY A 60 -5.32 28.72 -7.44
C GLY A 60 -5.45 30.22 -7.66
N ARG A 61 -6.00 30.92 -6.67
CA ARG A 61 -6.05 32.39 -6.71
C ARG A 61 -4.79 32.98 -6.07
N PRO A 62 -4.16 33.99 -6.69
CA PRO A 62 -3.00 34.65 -6.10
C PRO A 62 -3.27 35.29 -4.73
N ASP A 63 -4.53 35.64 -4.44
CA ASP A 63 -4.98 36.18 -3.15
C ASP A 63 -5.28 35.09 -2.10
N GLY A 64 -5.10 33.81 -2.45
CA GLY A 64 -5.30 32.67 -1.57
C GLY A 64 -6.76 32.38 -1.24
N THR A 65 -7.74 33.06 -1.85
CA THR A 65 -9.17 32.78 -1.58
C THR A 65 -9.58 31.40 -2.14
N PRO A 66 -10.48 30.67 -1.45
CA PRO A 66 -10.92 29.35 -1.89
C PRO A 66 -11.57 29.37 -3.27
N VAL A 67 -11.28 28.35 -4.06
CA VAL A 67 -11.98 28.08 -5.32
C VAL A 67 -12.71 26.75 -5.15
N VAL A 68 -13.98 26.84 -4.76
CA VAL A 68 -14.82 25.66 -4.52
C VAL A 68 -14.89 24.79 -5.78
N GLY A 69 -14.68 23.48 -5.62
CA GLY A 69 -14.64 22.54 -6.74
C GLY A 69 -13.27 22.42 -7.42
N GLN A 70 -12.28 23.22 -7.02
CA GLN A 70 -10.91 23.11 -7.50
C GLN A 70 -10.11 22.14 -6.64
N PHE A 71 -9.66 21.04 -7.25
CA PHE A 71 -8.74 20.09 -6.62
C PHE A 71 -7.77 19.53 -7.66
N GLY A 72 -6.62 19.05 -7.20
CA GLY A 72 -5.48 18.71 -8.07
C GLY A 72 -5.85 17.83 -9.26
N PHE A 73 -6.70 16.83 -9.04
CA PHE A 73 -7.15 15.91 -10.09
C PHE A 73 -8.04 16.57 -11.15
N ALA A 74 -9.01 17.40 -10.76
CA ALA A 74 -9.95 18.00 -11.71
C ALA A 74 -9.37 19.21 -12.44
N SER A 75 -8.40 19.91 -11.85
CA SER A 75 -7.93 21.20 -12.38
C SER A 75 -6.48 21.15 -12.87
N ALA A 76 -5.55 20.65 -12.06
CA ALA A 76 -4.12 20.69 -12.39
C ALA A 76 -3.69 19.53 -13.31
N VAL A 77 -4.27 18.33 -13.16
CA VAL A 77 -3.92 17.16 -14.00
C VAL A 77 -4.25 17.35 -15.48
N PRO A 78 -5.42 17.90 -15.89
CA PRO A 78 -5.69 18.17 -17.31
C PRO A 78 -4.64 19.09 -17.94
N LEU A 79 -4.22 20.14 -17.23
CA LEU A 79 -3.16 21.05 -17.68
C LEU A 79 -1.80 20.36 -17.75
N LEU A 80 -1.47 19.51 -16.76
CA LEU A 80 -0.25 18.70 -16.76
C LEU A 80 -0.19 17.81 -18.01
N ASN A 81 -1.28 17.14 -18.37
CA ASN A 81 -1.35 16.31 -19.57
C ASN A 81 -1.20 17.13 -20.86
N GLN A 82 -1.83 18.30 -20.95
CA GLN A 82 -1.67 19.19 -22.10
C GLN A 82 -0.20 19.63 -22.27
N VAL A 83 0.44 20.09 -21.20
CA VAL A 83 1.87 20.50 -21.23
C VAL A 83 2.77 19.31 -21.58
N ASN A 84 2.53 18.14 -20.99
CA ASN A 84 3.26 16.92 -21.32
C ASN A 84 3.17 16.60 -22.82
N ASN A 85 1.96 16.61 -23.39
CA ASN A 85 1.76 16.32 -24.81
C ASN A 85 2.45 17.34 -25.72
N LEU A 86 2.41 18.63 -25.37
CA LEU A 86 3.11 19.68 -26.10
C LEU A 86 4.64 19.52 -26.05
N LEU A 87 5.19 19.13 -24.89
CA LEU A 87 6.62 18.88 -24.74
C LEU A 87 7.06 17.64 -25.53
N LEU A 88 6.24 16.58 -25.53
CA LEU A 88 6.53 15.34 -26.24
C LEU A 88 6.34 15.43 -27.76
N ALA A 89 5.52 16.36 -28.26
CA ALA A 89 5.32 16.56 -29.70
C ALA A 89 6.45 17.32 -30.41
N ARG A 90 7.47 17.82 -29.69
CA ARG A 90 8.50 18.68 -30.29
C ARG A 90 9.46 17.89 -31.20
N PRO A 91 9.74 18.35 -32.45
CA PRO A 91 10.64 17.65 -33.39
C PRO A 91 12.06 17.41 -32.89
N ALA A 92 12.56 18.26 -31.98
CA ALA A 92 13.85 18.07 -31.32
C ALA A 92 13.92 16.75 -30.53
N MET A 93 12.77 16.24 -30.08
CA MET A 93 12.67 14.96 -29.38
C MET A 93 12.79 13.75 -30.32
N SER A 94 12.50 13.92 -31.62
CA SER A 94 12.61 12.86 -32.63
C SER A 94 14.07 12.54 -33.02
N ARG A 95 15.03 13.44 -32.76
CA ARG A 95 16.42 13.26 -33.21
C ARG A 95 17.30 12.41 -32.27
N GLY A 96 16.90 12.26 -31.01
CA GLY A 96 17.71 11.56 -29.99
C GLY A 96 16.96 10.52 -29.17
N GLY A 97 15.68 10.27 -29.47
CA GLY A 97 14.82 9.39 -28.68
C GLY A 97 14.52 9.93 -27.27
N LEU A 98 13.65 9.21 -26.56
CA LEU A 98 13.42 9.43 -25.14
C LEU A 98 14.55 8.75 -24.33
N PRO A 99 15.01 9.36 -23.23
CA PRO A 99 15.93 8.69 -22.31
C PRO A 99 15.33 7.36 -21.84
N SER A 100 16.15 6.32 -21.82
CA SER A 100 15.76 5.03 -21.26
C SER A 100 15.83 5.05 -19.73
N ASP A 101 15.01 4.22 -19.09
CA ASP A 101 14.92 4.08 -17.64
C ASP A 101 15.02 2.59 -17.23
N PRO A 102 16.20 1.97 -17.48
CA PRO A 102 16.41 0.55 -17.21
C PRO A 102 16.31 0.25 -15.72
N ARG A 103 15.88 -0.97 -15.37
CA ARG A 103 15.84 -1.42 -13.98
C ARG A 103 17.26 -1.42 -13.38
N PRO A 104 17.51 -0.70 -12.28
CA PRO A 104 18.80 -0.74 -11.60
C PRO A 104 19.10 -2.13 -11.03
N ALA A 105 20.37 -2.52 -10.99
CA ALA A 105 20.80 -3.82 -10.45
C ALA A 105 20.41 -4.04 -8.97
N THR A 106 20.22 -2.95 -8.21
CA THR A 106 19.75 -2.96 -6.83
C THR A 106 18.24 -3.21 -6.69
N VAL A 107 17.48 -3.22 -7.80
CA VAL A 107 16.04 -3.49 -7.78
C VAL A 107 15.81 -4.91 -8.28
N SER A 108 15.22 -5.77 -7.46
CA SER A 108 14.83 -7.13 -7.82
C SER A 108 13.31 -7.31 -7.78
N GLN A 109 12.83 -8.42 -8.35
CA GLN A 109 11.45 -8.87 -8.16
C GLN A 109 11.39 -9.81 -6.97
N GLY A 110 10.32 -9.74 -6.20
CA GLY A 110 10.06 -10.70 -5.14
C GLY A 110 8.57 -10.89 -4.89
N THR A 111 8.25 -11.90 -4.09
CA THR A 111 6.89 -12.14 -3.60
C THR A 111 6.84 -11.82 -2.11
N ILE A 112 5.87 -11.02 -1.71
CA ILE A 112 5.56 -10.77 -0.29
C ILE A 112 4.21 -11.37 0.07
N CYS A 113 4.05 -11.73 1.34
CA CYS A 113 2.81 -12.22 1.90
C CYS A 113 2.17 -11.15 2.77
N TRP A 114 0.93 -10.80 2.45
CA TRP A 114 0.09 -9.99 3.33
C TRP A 114 -0.69 -10.91 4.29
N PRO A 115 -0.88 -10.49 5.56
CA PRO A 115 -0.66 -9.14 6.09
C PRO A 115 0.76 -8.85 6.63
N GLY A 116 1.67 -9.82 6.72
CA GLY A 116 3.00 -9.62 7.34
C GLY A 116 3.98 -8.72 6.57
N GLY A 117 3.83 -8.60 5.25
CA GLY A 117 4.69 -7.78 4.39
C GLY A 117 5.98 -8.46 3.93
N GLN A 118 6.27 -9.66 4.42
CA GLN A 118 7.48 -10.44 4.12
C GLN A 118 7.11 -11.74 3.40
N ASP A 119 8.08 -12.41 2.80
CA ASP A 119 7.86 -13.72 2.21
C ASP A 119 7.57 -14.78 3.27
N LEU A 120 6.77 -15.77 2.88
CA LEU A 120 6.49 -16.95 3.69
C LEU A 120 6.52 -18.20 2.80
N PRO A 121 6.90 -19.37 3.35
CA PRO A 121 6.93 -20.64 2.63
C PRO A 121 5.61 -20.96 1.93
N ALA A 122 5.68 -21.74 0.84
CA ALA A 122 4.48 -22.23 0.17
C ALA A 122 3.61 -23.04 1.14
N GLY A 123 2.30 -22.79 1.13
CA GLY A 123 1.36 -23.44 2.05
C GLY A 123 1.26 -22.82 3.45
N ASP A 124 2.09 -21.83 3.80
CA ASP A 124 1.97 -21.15 5.09
C ASP A 124 0.61 -20.43 5.22
N SER A 125 -0.13 -20.78 6.27
CA SER A 125 -1.48 -20.28 6.52
C SER A 125 -1.55 -18.77 6.82
N ASN A 126 -0.43 -18.17 7.21
CA ASN A 126 -0.30 -16.74 7.48
C ASN A 126 -0.14 -15.92 6.19
N CYS A 127 0.24 -16.56 5.08
CA CYS A 127 0.25 -15.90 3.79
C CYS A 127 -1.15 -15.81 3.19
N ARG A 128 -1.92 -14.79 3.58
CA ARG A 128 -3.31 -14.61 3.15
C ARG A 128 -3.42 -14.15 1.71
N ARG A 129 -2.47 -13.32 1.28
CA ARG A 129 -2.38 -12.84 -0.10
C ARG A 129 -0.92 -12.75 -0.53
N ARG A 130 -0.58 -13.45 -1.61
CA ARG A 130 0.72 -13.31 -2.28
C ARG A 130 0.67 -12.16 -3.28
N LEU A 131 1.63 -11.26 -3.17
CA LEU A 131 1.77 -10.11 -4.06
C LEU A 131 3.19 -10.09 -4.63
N ALA A 132 3.29 -9.90 -5.94
CA ALA A 132 4.54 -9.55 -6.57
C ALA A 132 4.89 -8.08 -6.24
N SER A 133 6.15 -7.81 -5.94
CA SER A 133 6.64 -6.46 -5.62
C SER A 133 8.06 -6.24 -6.13
N TRP A 134 8.38 -4.98 -6.42
CA TRP A 134 9.76 -4.56 -6.60
C TRP A 134 10.43 -4.44 -5.22
N LEU A 135 11.62 -5.01 -5.07
CA LEU A 135 12.40 -4.98 -3.84
C LEU A 135 13.68 -4.18 -4.07
N LEU A 136 14.00 -3.27 -3.16
CA LEU A 136 15.26 -2.55 -3.15
C LEU A 136 16.26 -3.32 -2.29
N ASP A 137 17.39 -3.73 -2.88
CA ASP A 137 18.44 -4.51 -2.21
C ASP A 137 17.88 -5.77 -1.53
N ALA A 138 16.94 -6.44 -2.21
CA ALA A 138 16.17 -7.59 -1.70
C ALA A 138 15.40 -7.34 -0.39
N SER A 139 15.22 -6.07 0.01
CA SER A 139 14.58 -5.71 1.27
C SER A 139 13.07 -5.96 1.25
N GLN A 140 12.58 -6.70 2.24
CA GLN A 140 11.16 -6.96 2.47
C GLN A 140 10.76 -6.41 3.85
N PRO A 141 10.36 -5.13 3.93
CA PRO A 141 9.99 -4.54 5.20
C PRO A 141 8.70 -5.19 5.71
N PRO A 142 8.61 -5.50 7.02
CA PRO A 142 7.36 -5.97 7.61
C PRO A 142 6.31 -4.88 7.55
N THR A 143 5.04 -5.28 7.67
CA THR A 143 3.94 -4.32 7.79
C THR A 143 4.17 -3.41 8.99
N LEU A 144 4.24 -2.10 8.71
CA LEU A 144 4.48 -1.09 9.71
C LEU A 144 3.25 -0.94 10.60
N LEU A 145 3.45 -1.05 11.91
CA LEU A 145 2.40 -0.85 12.91
C LEU A 145 2.37 0.63 13.29
N LEU A 146 1.21 1.27 13.12
CA LEU A 146 1.02 2.66 13.52
C LEU A 146 0.67 2.74 15.01
N PRO A 147 1.29 3.65 15.78
CA PRO A 147 0.94 3.86 17.19
C PRO A 147 -0.56 4.13 17.36
N GLY A 148 -1.18 3.44 18.32
CA GLY A 148 -2.61 3.57 18.61
C GLY A 148 -3.56 2.87 17.63
N GLN A 149 -3.04 2.20 16.59
CA GLN A 149 -3.85 1.43 15.65
C GLN A 149 -3.81 -0.08 15.91
N GLU A 150 -2.89 -0.57 16.74
CA GLU A 150 -2.79 -1.98 17.09
C GLU A 150 -2.80 -2.21 18.61
N SER A 151 -3.15 -3.43 18.99
CA SER A 151 -2.90 -3.94 20.34
C SER A 151 -1.39 -4.01 20.63
N VAL A 152 -1.02 -4.15 21.91
CA VAL A 152 0.39 -4.34 22.34
C VAL A 152 1.09 -5.50 21.61
N ARG A 153 0.32 -6.50 21.16
CA ARG A 153 0.83 -7.68 20.44
C ARG A 153 1.01 -7.47 18.93
N GLY A 154 0.61 -6.31 18.40
CA GLY A 154 0.66 -6.04 16.95
C GLY A 154 -0.20 -7.01 16.13
N ILE A 155 0.32 -7.35 14.95
CA ILE A 155 -0.36 -8.23 13.98
C ILE A 155 0.13 -9.68 13.99
N ARG A 156 1.23 -9.98 14.69
CA ARG A 156 1.84 -11.32 14.74
C ARG A 156 2.03 -11.72 16.20
N PHE A 157 1.34 -12.77 16.63
CA PHE A 157 1.38 -13.20 18.03
C PHE A 157 1.07 -14.70 18.18
N PRO A 158 1.52 -15.32 19.29
CA PRO A 158 1.18 -16.70 19.60
C PRO A 158 -0.30 -16.86 19.93
N VAL A 159 -0.86 -17.97 19.46
CA VAL A 159 -2.19 -18.47 19.82
C VAL A 159 -2.07 -19.94 20.18
N TRP A 160 -2.61 -20.31 21.34
CA TRP A 160 -2.66 -21.68 21.81
C TRP A 160 -3.98 -22.32 21.38
N ARG A 161 -3.90 -23.54 20.86
CA ARG A 161 -5.07 -24.32 20.45
C ARG A 161 -5.07 -25.71 21.08
N ASN A 162 -6.25 -26.24 21.37
CA ASN A 162 -6.43 -27.63 21.78
C ASN A 162 -6.48 -28.56 20.55
N GLU A 163 -6.64 -29.86 20.79
CA GLU A 163 -6.72 -30.89 19.74
C GLU A 163 -7.94 -30.73 18.82
N HIS A 164 -8.99 -30.03 19.28
CA HIS A 164 -10.18 -29.67 18.51
C HIS A 164 -10.01 -28.38 17.70
N GLY A 165 -8.85 -27.71 17.80
CA GLY A 165 -8.54 -26.47 17.07
C GLY A 165 -9.10 -25.20 17.72
N GLU A 166 -9.76 -25.30 18.87
CA GLU A 166 -10.28 -24.16 19.63
C GLU A 166 -9.15 -23.43 20.34
N ARG A 167 -9.26 -22.11 20.48
CA ARG A 167 -8.31 -21.31 21.24
C ARG A 167 -8.44 -21.61 22.73
N VAL A 168 -7.30 -21.78 23.39
CA VAL A 168 -7.22 -22.07 24.83
C VAL A 168 -6.18 -21.18 25.52
N ALA A 169 -6.16 -21.17 26.85
CA ALA A 169 -5.04 -20.60 27.61
C ALA A 169 -3.77 -21.46 27.44
N ALA A 170 -2.61 -20.86 27.70
CA ALA A 170 -1.31 -21.50 27.46
C ALA A 170 -1.02 -22.68 28.41
N ASP A 171 -1.64 -22.67 29.58
CA ASP A 171 -1.53 -23.68 30.64
C ASP A 171 -2.58 -24.80 30.52
N CYS A 172 -3.45 -24.76 29.51
CA CYS A 172 -4.44 -25.80 29.29
C CYS A 172 -3.79 -27.12 28.84
N PRO A 173 -4.27 -28.29 29.31
CA PRO A 173 -3.78 -29.59 28.85
C PRO A 173 -3.88 -29.74 27.33
N GLY A 174 -2.78 -30.18 26.70
CA GLY A 174 -2.74 -30.37 25.24
C GLY A 174 -2.70 -29.09 24.42
N ALA A 175 -2.50 -27.92 25.04
CA ALA A 175 -2.33 -26.66 24.33
C ALA A 175 -1.09 -26.68 23.43
N ARG A 176 -1.31 -26.42 22.13
CA ARG A 176 -0.25 -26.28 21.13
C ARG A 176 -0.16 -24.83 20.67
N GLU A 177 1.02 -24.24 20.79
CA GLU A 177 1.28 -22.89 20.32
C GLU A 177 1.38 -22.86 18.79
N SER A 178 0.79 -21.84 18.18
CA SER A 178 0.96 -21.49 16.77
C SER A 178 1.10 -19.98 16.61
N GLN A 179 1.99 -19.54 15.74
CA GLN A 179 2.12 -18.12 15.40
C GLN A 179 1.06 -17.76 14.35
N VAL A 180 0.26 -16.75 14.66
CA VAL A 180 -0.80 -16.27 13.76
C VAL A 180 -0.51 -14.84 13.35
N GLU A 181 -0.62 -14.58 12.04
CA GLU A 181 -0.66 -13.23 11.48
C GLU A 181 -2.09 -12.85 11.10
N VAL A 182 -2.47 -11.65 11.51
CA VAL A 182 -3.79 -11.06 11.28
C VAL A 182 -3.64 -9.70 10.61
N TRP A 183 -4.67 -9.28 9.89
CA TRP A 183 -4.68 -7.94 9.31
C TRP A 183 -4.68 -6.87 10.41
N PRO A 184 -4.14 -5.67 10.12
CA PRO A 184 -4.25 -4.54 11.03
C PRO A 184 -5.69 -4.29 11.49
N LEU A 185 -5.90 -4.00 12.77
CA LEU A 185 -7.22 -3.75 13.38
C LEU A 185 -8.05 -2.71 12.63
N PRO A 186 -7.49 -1.57 12.14
CA PRO A 186 -8.29 -0.62 11.39
C PRO A 186 -8.91 -1.28 10.17
N LEU A 187 -8.24 -2.24 9.53
CA LEU A 187 -8.72 -2.88 8.32
C LEU A 187 -9.85 -3.90 8.55
N ASP A 188 -10.00 -4.42 9.77
CA ASP A 188 -10.91 -5.53 10.08
C ASP A 188 -12.35 -5.35 9.55
N PRO A 189 -13.00 -4.17 9.67
CA PRO A 189 -14.37 -3.97 9.18
C PRO A 189 -14.50 -4.08 7.66
N TRP A 190 -13.44 -3.80 6.90
CA TRP A 190 -13.43 -3.82 5.44
C TRP A 190 -12.99 -5.16 4.85
N LEU A 191 -12.59 -6.12 5.69
CA LEU A 191 -12.18 -7.44 5.24
C LEU A 191 -13.36 -8.38 4.97
N PRO A 192 -13.22 -9.32 4.02
CA PRO A 192 -14.10 -10.47 3.91
C PRO A 192 -14.23 -11.20 5.25
N ALA A 193 -15.41 -11.76 5.53
CA ALA A 193 -15.70 -12.38 6.83
C ALA A 193 -14.68 -13.46 7.25
N SER A 194 -14.11 -14.20 6.29
CA SER A 194 -13.07 -15.22 6.52
C SER A 194 -11.70 -14.66 6.91
N GLU A 195 -11.40 -13.41 6.54
CA GLU A 195 -10.12 -12.74 6.81
C GLU A 195 -10.16 -11.89 8.08
N ARG A 196 -11.36 -11.62 8.61
CA ARG A 196 -11.52 -10.90 9.87
C ARG A 196 -10.79 -11.62 11.00
N ARG A 197 -10.23 -10.85 11.93
CA ARG A 197 -9.43 -11.32 13.06
C ARG A 197 -10.15 -12.42 13.84
N ARG A 198 -11.45 -12.27 14.12
CA ARG A 198 -12.25 -13.32 14.79
C ARG A 198 -12.27 -14.64 14.03
N ALA A 199 -12.46 -14.62 12.71
CA ALA A 199 -12.48 -15.83 11.88
C ALA A 199 -11.08 -16.46 11.78
N ARG A 200 -10.02 -15.64 11.63
CA ARG A 200 -8.62 -16.11 11.62
C ARG A 200 -8.21 -16.76 12.94
N LEU A 201 -8.67 -16.21 14.06
CA LEU A 201 -8.41 -16.74 15.39
C LEU A 201 -9.24 -17.99 15.69
N GLY A 202 -10.47 -18.07 15.20
CA GLY A 202 -11.39 -19.17 15.47
C GLY A 202 -12.00 -19.11 16.88
N PRO A 203 -12.88 -20.08 17.21
CA PRO A 203 -13.61 -20.09 18.47
C PRO A 203 -12.66 -20.23 19.67
N ALA A 204 -13.08 -19.72 20.82
CA ALA A 204 -12.42 -19.96 22.11
C ALA A 204 -13.13 -21.13 22.80
N SER A 205 -12.35 -22.00 23.47
CA SER A 205 -12.91 -23.11 24.24
C SER A 205 -13.66 -22.58 25.47
N GLU A 206 -14.82 -23.15 25.77
CA GLU A 206 -15.60 -22.80 26.95
C GLU A 206 -15.00 -23.38 28.24
N SER A 207 -14.31 -24.53 28.15
CA SER A 207 -13.75 -25.24 29.31
C SER A 207 -12.41 -24.68 29.79
N CYS A 208 -11.61 -24.15 28.86
CA CYS A 208 -10.30 -23.59 29.17
C CYS A 208 -10.04 -22.35 28.28
N PRO A 209 -10.80 -21.25 28.48
CA PRO A 209 -10.77 -20.09 27.60
C PRO A 209 -9.40 -19.39 27.64
N PRO A 210 -8.96 -18.76 26.54
CA PRO A 210 -7.77 -17.92 26.56
C PRO A 210 -7.92 -16.81 27.60
N LEU A 211 -6.84 -16.51 28.32
CA LEU A 211 -6.80 -15.34 29.21
C LEU A 211 -7.19 -14.09 28.42
N GLN A 212 -8.21 -13.37 28.88
CA GLN A 212 -8.73 -12.15 28.24
C GLN A 212 -7.64 -11.07 28.21
N THR A 213 -6.80 -11.09 27.18
CA THR A 213 -5.91 -9.98 26.87
C THR A 213 -6.67 -8.99 26.01
N GLN A 214 -7.40 -8.09 26.68
CA GLN A 214 -7.96 -6.84 26.14
C GLN A 214 -8.38 -6.93 24.67
N ASP A 215 -9.55 -7.51 24.41
CA ASP A 215 -10.27 -7.23 23.16
C ASP A 215 -10.63 -5.74 23.18
N THR A 216 -9.79 -4.90 22.58
CA THR A 216 -10.15 -3.52 22.26
C THR A 216 -11.48 -3.54 21.54
N ALA A 217 -12.46 -2.80 22.05
CA ALA A 217 -13.80 -2.74 21.47
C ALA A 217 -13.69 -2.47 19.96
N PRO A 218 -14.41 -3.21 19.10
CA PRO A 218 -14.30 -3.05 17.67
C PRO A 218 -14.62 -1.61 17.28
N LEU A 219 -13.83 -1.04 16.37
CA LEU A 219 -14.14 0.26 15.78
C LEU A 219 -15.51 0.15 15.08
N VAL A 220 -16.54 0.75 15.67
CA VAL A 220 -17.89 0.76 15.09
C VAL A 220 -17.98 1.91 14.10
N LEU A 221 -18.05 1.58 12.81
CA LEU A 221 -18.38 2.55 11.77
C LEU A 221 -19.88 2.88 11.85
N SER A 222 -20.22 4.05 12.38
CA SER A 222 -21.60 4.55 12.52
C SER A 222 -22.22 5.05 11.20
N GLY A 223 -21.88 4.38 10.09
CA GLY A 223 -22.43 4.63 8.76
C GLY A 223 -21.43 5.16 7.74
N ILE A 224 -21.65 4.76 6.49
CA ILE A 224 -21.19 5.46 5.29
C ILE A 224 -22.26 6.52 5.03
N ARG A 225 -21.90 7.81 5.14
CA ARG A 225 -22.75 8.84 4.53
C ARG A 225 -22.56 8.72 3.03
N ASP A 226 -23.60 8.32 2.31
CA ASP A 226 -23.66 8.48 0.86
C ASP A 226 -23.53 9.97 0.58
N GLY A 227 -22.32 10.39 0.21
CA GLY A 227 -22.05 11.74 -0.26
C GLY A 227 -22.81 11.94 -1.56
N ARG A 228 -23.92 12.68 -1.49
CA ARG A 228 -24.49 13.34 -2.66
C ARG A 228 -23.56 14.43 -3.17
#